data_AF-A0A2N3E4T3-F1
#
_entry.id   AF-A0A2N3E4T3-F1
#
_cell.length_a   1.000
_cell.length_b   1.000
_cell.length_c   1.000
_cell.angle_alpha   90.00
_cell.angle_beta   90.00
_cell.angle_gamma   90.00
#
_symmetry.space_group_name_H-M   'P 1'
#
loop_
_entity.id
_entity.type
_entity.pdbx_description
1 polymer ?
#
loop_
_entity_poly.entity_id
_entity_poly.type
_entity_poly.pdbx_seq_one_letter_code
_entity_poly.pdbx_strand_id
1 'polypeptide(L)'
;MAMGEEKTEKVGSTDDLVKWLKDRRITEVECMVSDMAGIARGKIIPTRKFVAGLNERSLKLPESIFGQTVTGDYIDSDFLGDIEPDIILDPDPATVRVVPWYDEPTAQIICDANYRDG
;
A
#
# COMPACT_ATOMS: atom_id res chain seq x y z
N MET A 1 -24.24 -1.44 -24.56
CA MET A 1 -24.28 -1.85 -23.14
C MET A 1 -23.85 -0.64 -22.34
N ALA A 2 -24.72 -0.09 -21.50
CA ALA A 2 -24.45 1.13 -20.77
C ALA A 2 -23.42 0.84 -19.66
N MET A 3 -22.22 1.41 -19.79
CA MET A 3 -21.34 1.63 -18.64
C MET A 3 -22.11 2.53 -17.67
N GLY A 4 -22.60 1.94 -16.58
CA GLY A 4 -23.21 2.71 -15.50
C GLY A 4 -22.19 3.69 -14.95
N GLU A 5 -22.63 4.91 -14.65
CA GLU A 5 -21.83 5.89 -13.93
C GLU A 5 -21.39 5.29 -12.59
N GLU A 6 -20.12 4.90 -12.50
CA GLU A 6 -19.49 4.51 -11.25
C GLU A 6 -19.36 5.77 -10.41
N LYS A 7 -20.35 6.03 -9.54
CA LYS A 7 -20.20 7.05 -8.49
C LYS A 7 -18.98 6.65 -7.68
N THR A 8 -17.87 7.39 -7.84
CA THR A 8 -16.70 7.25 -6.99
C THR A 8 -17.13 7.60 -5.56
N GLU A 9 -17.42 6.56 -4.79
CA GLU A 9 -17.65 6.67 -3.35
C GLU A 9 -16.40 7.30 -2.74
N LYS A 10 -16.56 8.50 -2.17
CA LYS A 10 -15.43 9.20 -1.55
C LYS A 10 -15.10 8.50 -0.23
N VAL A 11 -13.97 7.79 -0.21
CA VAL A 11 -13.40 7.21 1.00
C VAL A 11 -12.45 8.26 1.60
N GLY A 12 -12.85 8.89 2.70
CA GLY A 12 -12.13 10.04 3.27
C GLY A 12 -11.46 9.78 4.62
N SER A 13 -11.75 8.65 5.26
CA SER A 13 -11.26 8.30 6.59
C SER A 13 -10.89 6.82 6.69
N THR A 14 -10.15 6.46 7.74
CA THR A 14 -9.82 5.06 8.06
C THR A 14 -11.07 4.20 8.26
N ASP A 15 -12.09 4.73 8.96
CA ASP A 15 -13.36 4.01 9.17
C ASP A 15 -14.11 3.79 7.86
N ASP A 16 -14.14 4.78 6.96
CA ASP A 16 -14.72 4.65 5.63
C ASP A 16 -13.98 3.58 4.82
N LEU A 17 -12.65 3.52 4.90
CA LEU A 17 -11.84 2.52 4.22
C LEU A 17 -12.16 1.12 4.70
N VAL A 18 -12.23 0.91 6.02
CA VAL A 18 -12.58 -0.41 6.60
C VAL A 18 -13.96 -0.84 6.14
N LYS A 19 -14.93 0.08 6.13
CA LYS A 19 -16.28 -0.19 5.62
C LYS A 19 -16.25 -0.53 4.12
N TRP A 20 -15.53 0.26 3.32
CA TRP A 20 -15.41 0.07 1.87
C TRP A 20 -14.85 -1.31 1.51
N LEU A 21 -13.80 -1.75 2.23
CA LEU A 21 -13.19 -3.06 2.09
C LEU A 21 -14.17 -4.18 2.43
N LYS A 22 -14.92 -4.02 3.53
CA LYS A 22 -15.93 -4.99 3.99
C LYS A 22 -17.09 -5.11 3.00
N ASP A 23 -17.65 -4.00 2.55
CA ASP A 23 -18.82 -3.96 1.65
C ASP A 23 -18.50 -4.65 0.31
N ARG A 24 -17.24 -4.59 -0.13
CA ARG A 24 -16.74 -5.22 -1.35
C ARG A 24 -16.13 -6.62 -1.15
N ARG A 25 -16.16 -7.14 0.09
CA ARG A 25 -15.61 -8.46 0.45
C ARG A 25 -14.14 -8.63 0.06
N ILE A 26 -13.35 -7.56 0.19
CA ILE A 26 -11.93 -7.58 -0.12
C ILE A 26 -11.19 -8.48 0.85
N THR A 27 -10.44 -9.45 0.33
CA THR A 27 -9.64 -10.41 1.09
C THR A 27 -8.18 -9.96 1.22
N GLU A 28 -7.69 -9.19 0.26
CA GLU A 28 -6.31 -8.72 0.20
C GLU A 28 -6.21 -7.23 -0.18
N VAL A 29 -5.21 -6.55 0.39
CA VAL A 29 -4.91 -5.15 0.12
C VAL A 29 -3.45 -5.03 -0.34
N GLU A 30 -3.26 -4.62 -1.58
CA GLU A 30 -1.99 -4.24 -2.17
C GLU A 30 -1.66 -2.78 -1.79
N CYS A 31 -0.66 -2.62 -0.92
CA CYS A 31 -0.14 -1.31 -0.54
C CYS A 31 1.01 -0.95 -1.47
N MET A 32 0.92 0.18 -2.16
CA MET A 32 1.92 0.62 -3.13
C MET A 32 2.53 1.98 -2.76
N VAL A 33 3.83 2.12 -2.96
CA VAL A 33 4.59 3.36 -2.85
C VAL A 33 5.51 3.47 -4.05
N SER A 34 5.71 4.68 -4.58
CA SER A 34 6.68 4.90 -5.66
C SER A 34 8.08 5.05 -5.10
N ASP A 35 9.06 4.38 -5.72
CA ASP A 35 10.48 4.68 -5.47
C ASP A 35 10.97 5.90 -6.28
N MET A 36 12.26 6.24 -6.12
CA MET A 36 12.91 7.37 -6.79
C MET A 36 12.94 7.25 -8.33
N ALA A 37 12.86 6.02 -8.86
CA ALA A 37 12.82 5.77 -10.30
C ALA A 37 11.38 5.76 -10.85
N GLY A 38 10.37 5.98 -10.00
CA GLY A 38 8.96 5.92 -10.38
C GLY A 38 8.40 4.49 -10.42
N ILE A 39 9.12 3.49 -9.89
CA ILE A 39 8.66 2.11 -9.87
C ILE A 39 7.75 1.91 -8.66
N ALA A 40 6.59 1.29 -8.89
CA ALA A 40 5.72 0.88 -7.81
C ALA A 40 6.38 -0.25 -7.00
N ARG A 41 6.61 0.01 -5.72
CA ARG A 41 7.07 -0.94 -4.70
C ARG A 41 5.95 -1.15 -3.69
N GLY A 42 5.94 -2.29 -3.01
CA GLY A 42 4.82 -2.56 -2.12
C GLY A 42 4.73 -3.97 -1.61
N LYS A 43 3.62 -4.27 -0.95
CA LYS A 43 3.28 -5.62 -0.51
C LYS A 43 1.77 -5.84 -0.49
N ILE A 44 1.37 -7.09 -0.71
CA ILE A 44 -0.01 -7.54 -0.56
C ILE A 44 -0.20 -8.03 0.88
N ILE A 45 -1.26 -7.56 1.54
CA ILE A 45 -1.54 -7.79 2.95
C ILE A 45 -2.97 -8.34 3.08
N PRO A 46 -3.21 -9.43 3.82
CA PRO A 46 -4.56 -9.87 4.11
C PRO A 46 -5.36 -8.77 4.82
N THR A 47 -6.61 -8.51 4.40
CA THR A 47 -7.44 -7.39 4.90
C THR A 47 -7.50 -7.34 6.42
N ARG A 48 -7.61 -8.49 7.10
CA ARG A 48 -7.62 -8.56 8.58
C ARG A 48 -6.35 -7.96 9.20
N LYS A 49 -5.18 -8.23 8.61
CA LYS A 49 -3.89 -7.70 9.06
C LYS A 49 -3.74 -6.23 8.67
N PHE A 50 -4.21 -5.85 7.48
CA PHE A 50 -4.20 -4.46 7.03
C PHE A 50 -4.99 -3.57 7.99
N VAL A 51 -6.24 -3.93 8.32
CA VAL A 51 -7.09 -3.15 9.23
C VAL A 51 -6.49 -3.06 10.64
N ALA A 52 -5.90 -4.13 11.16
CA ALA A 52 -5.18 -4.05 12.43
C ALA A 52 -3.98 -3.09 12.35
N GLY A 53 -3.23 -3.14 11.24
CA GLY A 53 -2.06 -2.31 11.03
C GLY A 53 -2.34 -0.82 10.85
N LEU A 54 -3.54 -0.44 10.38
CA LEU A 54 -3.97 0.97 10.31
C LEU A 54 -4.02 1.63 11.70
N ASN A 55 -4.47 0.90 12.72
CA ASN A 55 -4.60 1.43 14.09
C ASN A 55 -3.26 1.47 14.84
N GLU A 56 -2.39 0.50 14.55
CA GLU A 56 -1.11 0.32 15.23
C GLU A 56 0.07 0.98 14.52
N ARG A 57 -0.17 1.59 13.35
CA ARG A 57 0.88 2.14 12.46
C ARG A 57 1.98 1.09 12.19
N SER A 58 1.55 -0.15 11.90
CA SER A 58 2.42 -1.34 11.80
C SER A 58 2.55 -1.90 10.37
N LEU A 59 2.09 -1.16 9.37
CA LEU A 59 2.27 -1.49 7.96
C LEU A 59 3.70 -1.19 7.52
N LYS A 60 4.58 -2.19 7.61
CA LYS A 60 6.02 -2.01 7.39
C LYS A 60 6.52 -2.41 6.00
N LEU A 61 7.53 -1.74 5.48
CA LEU A 61 8.29 -2.14 4.29
C LEU A 61 9.79 -2.04 4.60
N PRO A 62 10.62 -3.02 4.19
CA PRO A 62 12.07 -2.90 4.38
C PRO A 62 12.61 -1.73 3.55
N GLU A 63 13.47 -0.91 4.17
CA GLU A 63 14.09 0.25 3.50
C GLU A 63 14.87 -0.14 2.24
N SER A 64 15.49 -1.31 2.24
CA SER A 64 16.30 -1.81 1.12
C SER A 64 15.57 -1.89 -0.22
N ILE A 65 14.24 -1.97 -0.22
CA ILE A 65 13.45 -1.97 -1.46
C ILE A 65 13.58 -0.66 -2.24
N PHE A 66 13.87 0.45 -1.57
CA PHE A 66 14.11 1.75 -2.20
C PHE A 66 15.52 1.87 -2.79
N GLY A 67 16.44 0.98 -2.39
CA GLY A 67 17.77 0.80 -3.00
C GLY A 67 17.78 -0.12 -4.21
N GLN A 68 16.66 -0.73 -4.55
CA GLN A 68 16.61 -1.68 -5.65
C GLN A 68 16.60 -0.95 -7.00
N THR A 69 17.56 -1.26 -7.86
CA THR A 69 17.66 -0.75 -9.22
C THR A 69 16.52 -1.26 -10.11
N VAL A 70 16.37 -0.65 -11.29
CA VAL A 70 15.43 -1.10 -12.33
C VAL A 70 15.69 -2.54 -12.80
N THR A 71 16.94 -3.02 -12.69
CA THR A 71 17.32 -4.40 -13.03
C THR A 71 17.06 -5.39 -11.91
N GLY A 72 16.70 -4.91 -10.71
CA GLY A 72 16.43 -5.74 -9.53
C GLY A 72 17.64 -5.93 -8.61
N ASP A 73 18.80 -5.42 -8.99
CA ASP A 73 20.01 -5.45 -8.16
C ASP A 73 19.92 -4.41 -7.03
N TYR A 74 20.55 -4.70 -5.89
CA TYR A 74 20.68 -3.74 -4.79
C TYR A 74 22.01 -3.00 -4.92
N ILE A 75 21.97 -1.68 -4.73
CA ILE A 75 23.19 -0.89 -4.65
C ILE A 75 23.79 -0.97 -3.24
N ASP A 76 25.11 -1.12 -3.15
CA ASP A 76 25.82 -0.69 -1.94
C ASP A 76 25.71 0.83 -1.90
N SER A 77 25.02 1.36 -0.90
CA SER A 77 24.80 2.79 -0.76
C SER A 77 25.13 3.23 0.66
N ASP A 78 25.87 4.34 0.77
CA ASP A 78 26.15 5.00 2.06
C ASP A 78 24.89 5.62 2.69
N PHE A 79 23.76 5.63 1.97
CA PHE A 79 22.49 6.21 2.39
C PHE A 79 21.55 5.19 3.05
N LEU A 80 21.73 3.90 2.74
CA LEU A 80 20.99 2.81 3.35
C LEU A 80 21.78 2.37 4.58
N GLY A 81 21.17 2.42 5.75
CA GLY A 81 21.86 1.98 6.96
C GLY A 81 22.07 0.47 6.94
N ASP A 82 23.21 0.01 7.45
CA ASP A 82 23.51 -1.43 7.61
C ASP A 82 22.44 -2.21 8.41
N ILE A 83 21.64 -1.48 9.20
CA ILE A 83 20.58 -2.02 10.07
C ILE A 83 19.26 -2.22 9.29
N GLU A 84 19.10 -1.59 8.13
CA GLU A 84 17.90 -1.63 7.27
C GLU A 84 16.59 -1.49 8.06
N PRO A 85 16.36 -0.35 8.75
CA PRO A 85 15.15 -0.15 9.53
C PRO A 85 13.87 -0.29 8.67
N ASP A 86 12.81 -0.78 9.29
CA ASP A 86 11.49 -0.80 8.64
C ASP A 86 10.97 0.63 8.44
N ILE A 87 10.53 0.91 7.22
CA ILE A 87 9.74 2.09 6.89
C ILE A 87 8.25 1.80 7.11
N ILE A 88 7.51 2.81 7.57
CA ILE A 88 6.08 2.73 7.80
C ILE A 88 5.34 3.24 6.57
N LEU A 89 4.38 2.45 6.10
CA LEU A 89 3.44 2.80 5.05
C LEU A 89 2.19 3.43 5.66
N ASP A 90 1.90 4.66 5.26
CA ASP A 90 0.69 5.40 5.61
C ASP A 90 -0.25 5.42 4.39
N PRO A 91 -1.31 4.57 4.37
CA PRO A 91 -2.18 4.47 3.20
C PRO A 91 -3.10 5.70 3.08
N ASP A 92 -3.29 6.21 1.87
CA ASP A 92 -4.27 7.24 1.56
C ASP A 92 -5.63 6.60 1.19
N PRO A 93 -6.65 6.67 2.07
CA PRO A 93 -7.96 6.09 1.83
C PRO A 93 -8.62 6.54 0.52
N ALA A 94 -8.37 7.76 0.06
CA ALA A 94 -9.01 8.31 -1.14
C ALA A 94 -8.61 7.56 -2.43
N THR A 95 -7.45 6.90 -2.40
CA THR A 95 -6.85 6.22 -3.54
C THR A 95 -7.31 4.77 -3.72
N VAL A 96 -8.05 4.21 -2.75
CA VAL A 96 -8.40 2.79 -2.75
C VAL A 96 -9.24 2.39 -3.98
N ARG A 97 -8.84 1.36 -4.72
CA ARG A 97 -9.58 0.83 -5.88
C ARG A 97 -9.57 -0.69 -5.89
N VAL A 98 -10.59 -1.29 -6.49
CA VAL A 98 -10.59 -2.75 -6.73
C VAL A 98 -9.66 -3.05 -7.88
N VAL A 99 -8.83 -4.08 -7.74
CA VAL A 99 -7.96 -4.55 -8.81
C VAL A 99 -8.75 -5.52 -9.70
N PRO A 100 -8.99 -5.21 -10.98
CA PRO A 100 -9.94 -5.96 -11.81
C PRO A 100 -9.38 -7.27 -12.36
N TRP A 101 -8.07 -7.51 -12.28
CA TRP A 101 -7.39 -8.65 -12.88
C TRP A 101 -6.99 -9.76 -11.90
N TYR A 102 -7.15 -9.58 -10.59
CA TYR A 102 -6.91 -10.65 -9.62
C TYR A 102 -8.16 -11.53 -9.47
N ASP A 103 -7.95 -12.85 -9.37
CA ASP A 103 -9.03 -13.80 -9.09
C ASP A 103 -9.58 -13.62 -7.67
N GLU A 104 -8.69 -13.34 -6.71
CA GLU A 104 -9.06 -13.01 -5.33
C GLU A 104 -9.52 -11.55 -5.21
N PRO A 105 -10.59 -11.26 -4.45
CA PRO A 105 -11.05 -9.89 -4.21
C PRO A 105 -9.97 -8.99 -3.59
N THR A 106 -9.26 -8.26 -4.44
CA THR A 106 -8.08 -7.48 -4.04
C THR A 106 -8.34 -6.00 -4.24
N ALA A 107 -7.97 -5.19 -3.25
CA ALA A 107 -7.92 -3.74 -3.35
C ALA A 107 -6.47 -3.28 -3.47
N GLN A 108 -6.26 -2.18 -4.17
CA GLN A 108 -4.98 -1.48 -4.25
C GLN A 108 -5.13 -0.09 -3.63
N ILE A 109 -4.10 0.34 -2.91
CA ILE A 109 -4.06 1.63 -2.23
C ILE A 109 -2.65 2.24 -2.32
N ILE A 110 -2.59 3.55 -2.51
CA ILE A 110 -1.32 4.30 -2.51
C ILE A 110 -0.97 4.63 -1.06
N CYS A 111 0.31 4.50 -0.74
CA CYS A 111 0.86 4.77 0.58
C CYS A 111 2.00 5.79 0.48
N ASP A 112 2.05 6.67 1.46
CA ASP A 112 3.26 7.42 1.77
C ASP A 112 4.20 6.55 2.61
N ALA A 113 5.51 6.77 2.46
CA ALA A 113 6.56 6.07 3.19
C ALA A 113 7.22 7.03 4.19
N ASN A 114 7.11 6.72 5.48
CA ASN A 114 7.64 7.54 6.56
C ASN A 114 8.54 6.73 7.49
N TYR A 115 9.60 7.35 8.01
CA TYR A 115 10.36 6.76 9.11
C TYR A 115 9.52 6.77 10.39
N ARG A 116 9.97 5.98 11.38
CA ARG A 116 9.24 5.80 12.64
C ARG A 116 9.26 7.05 13.53
N ASP A 117 10.28 7.88 13.39
CA ASP A 117 10.47 9.13 14.13
C ASP A 117 9.74 10.34 13.52
N GLY A 118 9.14 10.18 12.33
CA GLY A 118 8.43 11.23 11.60
C GLY A 118 9.34 11.97 10.64
#